data_AF-A0A4S2F9H7-F1
#
_entry.id   AF-A0A4S2F9H7-F1
#
_cell.length_a   1.000
_cell.length_b   1.000
_cell.length_c   1.000
_cell.angle_alpha   90.00
_cell.angle_beta   90.00
_cell.angle_gamma   90.00
#
_symmetry.space_group_name_H-M   'P 1'
#
loop_
_entity.id
_entity.type
_entity.pdbx_description
1 polymer ?
#
loop_
_entity_poly.entity_id
_entity_poly.type
_entity_poly.pdbx_seq_one_letter_code
_entity_poly.pdbx_strand_id
1 'polypeptide(L)'
;MLHTLLSNKVEEPKKRQVLEEEYDIQMSEKMEKEVSTMCNLSQGILEQGIQQGVQRGFQQGEEKGLQRGIHRGRQEQRIKDERQNIKRMKKLLAAGIDKATIANVFDCSVAELEALSKK
;
A
#
# COMPACT_ATOMS: atom_id res chain seq x y z
N MET A 1 38.88 21.54 -7.39
CA MET A 1 39.01 20.18 -6.79
C MET A 1 37.67 19.56 -6.41
N LEU A 2 37.00 19.99 -5.33
CA LEU A 2 35.73 19.35 -4.88
C LEU A 2 34.62 19.39 -5.94
N HIS A 3 34.53 20.47 -6.72
CA HIS A 3 33.60 20.58 -7.83
C HIS A 3 33.77 19.42 -8.84
N THR A 4 35.01 19.04 -9.18
CA THR A 4 35.32 17.95 -10.12
C THR A 4 34.91 16.60 -9.53
N LEU A 5 35.25 16.37 -8.26
CA LEU A 5 34.96 15.13 -7.54
C LEU A 5 33.45 14.86 -7.38
N LEU A 6 32.67 15.91 -7.13
CA LEU A 6 31.22 15.79 -6.91
C LEU A 6 30.37 16.04 -8.16
N SER A 7 30.97 16.49 -9.27
CA SER A 7 30.24 16.74 -10.52
C SER A 7 29.71 15.44 -11.14
N ASN A 8 28.42 15.40 -11.47
CA ASN A 8 27.83 14.32 -12.25
C ASN A 8 28.06 14.46 -13.77
N LYS A 9 28.77 15.52 -14.20
CA LYS A 9 29.08 15.79 -15.62
C LYS A 9 30.48 15.34 -16.04
N VAL A 10 31.33 14.99 -15.07
CA VAL A 10 32.69 14.50 -15.32
C VAL A 10 32.68 13.01 -15.05
N GLU A 11 33.12 12.22 -16.03
CA GLU A 11 33.24 10.78 -15.87
C GLU A 11 34.38 10.43 -14.90
N GLU A 12 34.25 9.31 -14.20
CA GLU A 12 35.18 8.90 -13.14
C GLU A 12 36.66 8.84 -13.59
N PRO A 13 37.01 8.30 -14.78
CA PRO A 13 38.39 8.34 -15.27
C PRO A 13 38.90 9.77 -15.52
N LYS A 14 38.05 10.66 -16.05
CA LYS A 14 38.38 12.08 -16.27
C LYS A 14 38.55 12.84 -14.96
N LYS A 15 37.85 12.45 -13.89
CA LYS A 15 38.07 13.07 -12.57
C LYS A 15 39.49 12.82 -12.08
N ARG A 16 40.02 11.59 -12.26
CA ARG A 16 41.40 11.25 -11.89
C ARG A 16 42.39 12.09 -12.68
N GLN A 17 42.22 12.14 -14.00
CA GLN A 17 43.08 12.94 -14.90
C GLN A 17 43.08 14.43 -14.52
N VAL A 18 41.91 15.01 -14.24
CA VAL A 18 41.81 16.42 -13.82
C VAL A 18 42.50 16.66 -12.47
N LEU A 19 42.44 15.71 -11.52
CA LEU A 19 43.14 15.86 -10.24
C LEU A 19 44.66 15.88 -10.42
N GLU A 20 45.20 15.07 -11.34
CA GLU A 20 46.62 15.06 -11.66
C GLU A 20 47.05 16.28 -12.48
N GLU A 21 46.37 16.57 -13.58
CA GLU A 21 46.81 17.57 -14.56
C GLU A 21 46.47 19.02 -14.15
N GLU A 22 45.31 19.26 -13.55
CA GLU A 22 44.86 20.63 -13.21
C GLU A 22 45.17 21.02 -11.76
N TYR A 23 45.27 20.04 -10.85
CA TYR A 23 45.46 20.28 -9.42
C TYR A 23 46.79 19.73 -8.87
N ASP A 24 47.62 19.11 -9.72
CA ASP A 24 48.95 18.56 -9.37
C ASP A 24 48.89 17.55 -8.19
N ILE A 25 47.78 16.80 -8.10
CA ILE A 25 47.58 15.77 -7.08
C ILE A 25 48.01 14.44 -7.66
N GLN A 26 49.16 13.92 -7.23
CA GLN A 26 49.65 12.61 -7.67
C GLN A 26 48.67 11.50 -7.28
N MET A 27 48.09 10.80 -8.24
CA MET A 27 47.21 9.68 -7.95
C MET A 27 48.02 8.43 -7.62
N SER A 28 47.65 7.78 -6.52
CA SER A 28 48.11 6.44 -6.18
C SER A 28 47.00 5.45 -6.46
N GLU A 29 47.35 4.18 -6.65
CA GLU A 29 46.36 3.10 -6.84
C GLU A 29 45.29 3.09 -5.72
N LYS A 30 45.67 3.45 -4.49
CA LYS A 30 44.74 3.59 -3.36
C LYS A 30 43.77 4.75 -3.56
N MET A 31 44.26 5.94 -3.93
CA MET A 31 43.42 7.12 -4.17
C MET A 31 42.48 6.90 -5.36
N GLU A 32 42.94 6.21 -6.40
CA GLU A 32 42.11 5.83 -7.53
C GLU A 32 40.92 4.94 -7.11
N LYS A 33 41.18 3.93 -6.27
CA LYS A 33 40.12 3.06 -5.71
C LYS A 33 39.13 3.85 -4.84
N GLU A 34 39.61 4.81 -4.05
CA GLU A 34 38.77 5.66 -3.19
C GLU A 34 37.88 6.60 -4.03
N VAL A 35 38.42 7.24 -5.06
CA VAL A 35 37.66 8.08 -6.00
C VAL A 35 36.61 7.26 -6.76
N SER A 36 36.96 6.05 -7.20
CA SER A 36 36.02 5.14 -7.84
C SER A 36 34.88 4.73 -6.91
N THR A 37 35.21 4.35 -5.67
CA THR A 37 34.23 3.99 -4.64
C THR A 37 33.28 5.16 -4.35
N MET A 38 33.82 6.37 -4.20
CA MET A 38 33.02 7.58 -3.98
C MET A 38 32.08 7.89 -5.16
N CYS A 39 32.54 7.73 -6.40
CA CYS A 39 31.69 7.95 -7.57
C CYS A 39 30.51 6.97 -7.62
N ASN A 40 30.75 5.70 -7.26
CA ASN A 40 29.75 4.65 -7.23
C ASN A 40 28.85 4.68 -5.97
N LEU A 41 29.24 5.42 -4.92
CA LEU A 41 28.45 5.54 -3.69
C LEU A 41 27.04 6.07 -3.95
N SER A 42 26.92 7.08 -4.83
CA SER A 42 25.62 7.67 -5.18
C SER A 42 24.67 6.66 -5.84
N GLN A 43 25.21 5.77 -6.68
CA GLN A 43 24.46 4.70 -7.30
C GLN A 43 23.98 3.68 -6.25
N GLY A 44 24.87 3.26 -5.33
CA GLY A 44 24.49 2.35 -4.24
C GLY A 44 23.38 2.91 -3.36
N ILE A 45 23.44 4.20 -3.02
CA ILE A 45 22.40 4.89 -2.24
C ILE A 45 21.08 4.93 -3.02
N LEU A 46 21.13 5.25 -4.32
CA LEU A 46 19.93 5.29 -5.17
C LEU A 46 19.28 3.92 -5.29
N GLU A 47 20.06 2.86 -5.54
CA GLU A 47 19.59 1.49 -5.62
C GLU A 47 18.94 1.04 -4.31
N GLN A 48 19.57 1.31 -3.17
CA GLN A 48 18.99 1.05 -1.85
C GLN A 48 17.70 1.83 -1.62
N GLY A 49 17.66 3.11 -2.01
CA GLY A 49 16.48 3.95 -1.90
C GLY A 49 15.30 3.42 -2.72
N ILE A 50 15.56 2.98 -3.97
CA ILE A 50 14.56 2.36 -4.84
C ILE A 50 14.06 1.05 -4.23
N GLN A 51 14.96 0.17 -3.77
CA GLN A 51 14.57 -1.10 -3.14
C GLN A 51 13.68 -0.87 -1.91
N GLN A 52 14.06 0.06 -1.02
CA GLN A 52 13.26 0.40 0.15
C GLN A 52 11.91 1.02 -0.24
N GLY A 53 11.90 1.90 -1.23
CA GLY A 53 10.68 2.53 -1.74
C GLY A 53 9.69 1.52 -2.32
N VAL A 54 10.17 0.61 -3.17
CA VAL A 54 9.38 -0.48 -3.75
C VAL A 54 8.85 -1.41 -2.67
N GLN A 55 9.70 -1.84 -1.73
CA GLN A 55 9.28 -2.74 -0.66
C GLN A 55 8.21 -2.11 0.24
N ARG A 56 8.39 -0.85 0.65
CA ARG A 56 7.39 -0.11 1.44
C ARG A 56 6.09 0.09 0.68
N GLY A 57 6.19 0.48 -0.60
CA GLY A 57 5.01 0.67 -1.46
C GLY A 57 4.21 -0.61 -1.63
N PHE A 58 4.88 -1.73 -1.86
CA PHE A 58 4.24 -3.04 -1.98
C PHE A 58 3.54 -3.45 -0.68
N GLN A 59 4.24 -3.41 0.45
CA GLN A 59 3.68 -3.77 1.76
C GLN A 59 2.46 -2.93 2.11
N GLN A 60 2.54 -1.61 1.94
CA GLN A 60 1.40 -0.72 2.20
C GLN A 60 0.23 -0.96 1.25
N GLY A 61 0.52 -1.27 -0.02
CA GLY A 61 -0.49 -1.58 -1.03
C GLY A 61 -1.23 -2.87 -0.69
N GLU A 62 -0.50 -3.93 -0.34
CA GLU A 62 -1.04 -5.22 0.04
C GLU A 62 -1.92 -5.11 1.29
N GLU A 63 -1.43 -4.46 2.35
CA GLU A 63 -2.17 -4.29 3.60
C GLU A 63 -3.48 -3.52 3.38
N LYS A 64 -3.41 -2.37 2.69
CA LYS A 64 -4.61 -1.57 2.38
C LYS A 64 -5.57 -2.32 1.48
N GLY A 65 -5.07 -3.06 0.51
CA GLY A 65 -5.86 -3.88 -0.40
C GLY A 65 -6.63 -4.97 0.35
N LEU A 66 -5.93 -5.71 1.21
CA LEU A 66 -6.52 -6.78 2.02
C LEU A 66 -7.56 -6.25 3.00
N GLN A 67 -7.26 -5.19 3.74
CA GLN A 67 -8.21 -4.59 4.69
C GLN A 67 -9.48 -4.10 3.99
N ARG A 68 -9.34 -3.41 2.85
CA ARG A 68 -10.49 -2.96 2.03
C ARG A 68 -11.30 -4.15 1.50
N GLY A 69 -10.63 -5.17 0.99
CA GLY A 69 -11.27 -6.38 0.48
C GLY A 69 -12.09 -7.10 1.55
N ILE A 70 -11.50 -7.32 2.73
CA ILE A 70 -12.18 -7.95 3.87
C ILE A 70 -13.37 -7.10 4.34
N HIS A 71 -13.18 -5.78 4.50
CA HIS A 71 -14.25 -4.90 4.97
C HIS A 71 -15.44 -4.88 3.99
N ARG A 72 -15.14 -4.76 2.69
CA ARG A 72 -16.15 -4.81 1.63
C ARG A 72 -16.87 -6.16 1.60
N GLY A 73 -16.13 -7.26 1.66
CA GLY A 73 -16.70 -8.61 1.69
C GLY A 73 -17.65 -8.81 2.87
N ARG A 74 -17.27 -8.34 4.08
CA ARG A 74 -18.15 -8.40 5.25
C ARG A 74 -19.40 -7.55 5.11
N GLN A 75 -19.29 -6.33 4.57
CA GLN A 75 -20.47 -5.50 4.31
C GLN A 75 -21.42 -6.14 3.29
N GLU A 76 -20.87 -6.63 2.18
CA GLU A 76 -21.66 -7.31 1.14
C GLU A 76 -22.37 -8.55 1.70
N GLN A 77 -21.69 -9.31 2.57
CA GLN A 77 -22.29 -10.45 3.24
C GLN A 77 -23.41 -10.03 4.19
N ARG A 78 -23.22 -9.01 5.03
CA ARG A 78 -24.28 -8.47 5.90
C ARG A 78 -25.51 -8.04 5.12
N ILE A 79 -25.33 -7.33 4.00
CA ILE A 79 -26.44 -6.90 3.14
C ILE A 79 -27.16 -8.12 2.53
N LYS A 80 -26.42 -9.16 2.13
CA LYS A 80 -27.02 -10.41 1.61
C LYS A 80 -27.83 -11.11 2.70
N ASP A 81 -27.29 -11.21 3.91
CA ASP A 81 -27.94 -11.86 5.04
C ASP A 81 -29.20 -11.10 5.46
N GLU A 82 -29.14 -9.76 5.57
CA GLU A 82 -30.30 -8.90 5.82
C GLU A 82 -31.39 -9.09 4.76
N ARG A 83 -31.03 -9.14 3.47
CA ARG A 83 -31.98 -9.42 2.39
C ARG A 83 -32.62 -10.80 2.52
N GLN A 84 -31.86 -11.81 2.94
CA GLN A 84 -32.41 -13.15 3.17
C GLN A 84 -33.35 -13.17 4.37
N ASN A 85 -33.00 -12.48 5.45
CA ASN A 85 -33.84 -12.36 6.65
C ASN A 85 -35.16 -11.67 6.32
N ILE A 86 -35.14 -10.57 5.56
CA ILE A 86 -36.37 -9.90 5.07
C ILE A 86 -37.23 -10.87 4.26
N LYS A 87 -36.64 -11.66 3.35
CA LYS A 87 -37.39 -12.68 2.58
C LYS A 87 -38.02 -13.73 3.48
N ARG A 88 -37.31 -14.19 4.53
CA ARG A 88 -37.83 -15.16 5.51
C ARG A 88 -38.97 -14.56 6.33
N MET A 89 -38.79 -13.36 6.88
CA MET A 89 -39.84 -12.63 7.61
C MET A 89 -41.11 -12.48 6.76
N LYS A 90 -40.99 -12.08 5.49
CA LYS A 90 -42.13 -11.97 4.58
C LYS A 90 -42.87 -13.29 4.39
N LYS A 91 -42.16 -14.42 4.28
CA LYS A 91 -42.77 -15.75 4.19
C LYS A 91 -43.50 -16.14 5.47
N LEU A 92 -42.94 -15.85 6.65
CA LEU A 92 -43.55 -16.16 7.94
C LEU A 92 -44.82 -15.32 8.17
N LEU A 93 -44.79 -14.03 7.80
CA LEU A 93 -45.97 -13.16 7.82
C LEU A 93 -47.07 -13.71 6.90
N ALA A 94 -46.73 -14.13 5.68
CA ALA A 94 -47.68 -14.73 4.75
C ALA A 94 -48.25 -16.07 5.25
N ALA A 95 -47.49 -16.80 6.08
CA ALA A 95 -47.95 -18.02 6.74
C ALA A 95 -48.83 -17.76 7.98
N GLY A 96 -49.09 -16.49 8.33
CA GLY A 96 -49.95 -16.12 9.45
C GLY A 96 -49.28 -16.19 10.83
N ILE A 97 -47.95 -16.28 10.89
CA ILE A 97 -47.21 -16.25 12.16
C ILE A 97 -47.30 -14.85 12.75
N ASP A 98 -47.52 -14.77 14.07
CA ASP A 98 -47.69 -13.50 14.76
C ASP A 98 -46.41 -12.64 14.73
N LYS A 99 -46.59 -11.33 14.63
CA LYS A 99 -45.49 -10.38 14.48
C LYS A 99 -44.56 -10.34 15.70
N ALA A 100 -45.08 -10.60 16.90
CA ALA A 100 -44.28 -10.55 18.12
C ALA A 100 -43.28 -11.73 18.16
N THR A 101 -43.72 -12.92 17.75
CA THR A 101 -42.83 -14.08 17.59
C THR A 101 -41.77 -13.84 16.52
N ILE A 102 -42.14 -13.28 15.36
CA ILE A 102 -41.16 -12.98 14.30
C ILE A 102 -40.15 -11.91 14.79
N ALA A 103 -40.62 -10.85 15.45
CA ALA A 103 -39.77 -9.81 16.03
C ALA A 103 -38.72 -10.38 16.99
N ASN A 104 -39.16 -11.25 17.91
CA ASN A 104 -38.28 -11.92 18.86
C ASN A 104 -37.25 -12.84 18.18
N VAL A 105 -37.65 -13.62 17.17
CA VAL A 105 -36.76 -14.58 16.48
C VAL A 105 -35.67 -13.87 15.67
N PHE A 106 -36.00 -12.72 15.07
CA PHE A 106 -35.07 -12.00 14.20
C PHE A 106 -34.41 -10.79 14.88
N ASP A 107 -34.65 -10.60 16.18
CA ASP A 107 -34.13 -9.47 16.96
C ASP A 107 -34.41 -8.11 16.28
N CYS A 108 -35.68 -7.91 15.91
CA CYS A 108 -36.14 -6.67 15.31
C CYS A 108 -37.44 -6.18 15.95
N SER A 109 -37.75 -4.91 15.75
CA SER A 109 -38.98 -4.31 16.25
C SER A 109 -40.20 -4.68 15.39
N VAL A 110 -41.37 -4.72 16.02
CA VAL A 110 -42.64 -4.90 15.29
C VAL A 110 -42.86 -3.77 14.28
N ALA A 111 -42.41 -2.54 14.57
CA ALA A 111 -42.49 -1.40 13.65
C ALA A 111 -41.68 -1.64 12.35
N GLU A 112 -40.49 -2.25 12.45
CA GLU A 112 -39.68 -2.63 11.29
C GLU A 112 -40.38 -3.71 10.44
N LEU A 113 -41.05 -4.68 11.07
CA LEU A 113 -41.84 -5.68 10.37
C LEU A 113 -43.05 -5.06 9.63
N GLU A 114 -43.70 -4.07 10.23
CA GLU A 114 -44.82 -3.36 9.61
C GLU A 114 -44.41 -2.51 8.41
N ALA A 115 -43.19 -1.96 8.42
CA ALA A 115 -42.64 -1.28 7.26
C ALA A 115 -42.43 -2.25 6.07
N LEU A 116 -42.19 -3.55 6.34
CA LEU A 116 -42.00 -4.56 5.30
C LEU A 116 -43.30 -5.04 4.64
N SER A 117 -44.45 -4.89 5.31
CA SER A 117 -45.77 -5.31 4.81
C SER A 117 -46.50 -4.25 3.98
N LYS A 118 -46.04 -2.99 4.01
CA LYS A 118 -46.63 -1.86 3.26
C LYS A 118 -46.14 -1.73 1.80
N LYS A 119 -45.42 -2.73 1.28
CA LYS A 119 -44.92 -2.83 -0.11
C LYS A 119 -45.16 -4.23 -0.66
#